data_AF-A0A841F0V5-F1
#
_entry.id   AF-A0A841F0V5-F1
#
_cell.length_a   1.000
_cell.length_b   1.000
_cell.length_c   1.000
_cell.angle_alpha   90.00
_cell.angle_beta   90.00
_cell.angle_gamma   90.00
#
_symmetry.space_group_name_H-M   'P 1'
#
loop_
_entity.id
_entity.type
_entity.pdbx_description
1 polymer ?
#
loop_
_entity_poly.entity_id
_entity_poly.type
_entity_poly.pdbx_seq_one_letter_code
_entity_poly.pdbx_strand_id
1 'polypeptide(L)'
;MSAARIKLSLLVFVVVVLASGWIGVWVDTVMPEQPAENSLGMGLWLILPLLMMLVLRIVNRDWKDIGVRFKLEGNLKWYGAALVIYPVVMVIVVGLAFLFNSASAADVELNTLLPLIGVSIAGSFIKNIFEEFA
;
A
#
# COMPACT_ATOMS: atom_id res chain seq x y z
N MET A 1 -25.35 13.16 1.41
CA MET A 1 -25.25 13.58 -0.02
C MET A 1 -26.36 12.95 -0.83
N SER A 2 -26.75 13.53 -1.97
CA SER A 2 -27.64 12.85 -2.93
C SER A 2 -26.89 11.75 -3.69
N ALA A 3 -27.60 10.74 -4.18
CA ALA A 3 -27.00 9.64 -4.95
C ALA A 3 -26.26 10.13 -6.20
N ALA A 4 -26.77 11.16 -6.88
CA ALA A 4 -26.13 11.76 -8.05
C ALA A 4 -24.77 12.41 -7.68
N ARG A 5 -24.69 13.08 -6.54
CA ARG A 5 -23.44 13.70 -6.06
C ARG A 5 -22.39 12.64 -5.67
N ILE A 6 -22.82 11.53 -5.06
CA ILE A 6 -21.92 10.41 -4.75
C ILE A 6 -21.32 9.83 -6.04
N LYS A 7 -22.15 9.56 -7.05
CA LYS A 7 -21.69 9.05 -8.34
C LYS A 7 -20.69 9.99 -9.02
N LEU A 8 -20.96 11.30 -8.98
CA LEU A 8 -20.06 12.30 -9.54
C LEU A 8 -18.72 12.35 -8.79
N SER A 9 -18.73 12.36 -7.46
CA SER A 9 -17.49 12.34 -6.65
C SER A 9 -16.68 11.08 -6.91
N LEU A 10 -17.33 9.91 -7.03
CA LEU A 10 -16.67 8.66 -7.38
C LEU A 10 -16.04 8.73 -8.79
N LEU A 11 -16.78 9.26 -9.78
CA LEU A 11 -16.26 9.41 -11.14
C LEU A 11 -15.02 10.32 -11.16
N VAL A 12 -15.09 11.47 -10.49
CA VAL A 12 -13.97 12.41 -10.36
C VAL A 12 -12.78 11.73 -9.70
N PHE A 13 -13.02 11.02 -8.59
CA PHE A 13 -11.98 10.27 -7.89
C PHE A 13 -11.27 9.28 -8.81
N VAL A 14 -12.03 8.40 -9.48
CA VAL A 14 -11.49 7.37 -10.38
C VAL A 14 -10.66 7.99 -11.51
N VAL A 15 -11.18 9.04 -12.15
CA VAL A 15 -10.46 9.73 -13.23
C VAL A 15 -9.13 10.30 -12.74
N VAL A 16 -9.13 10.94 -11.57
CA VAL A 16 -7.90 11.54 -11.01
C VAL A 16 -6.90 10.48 -10.57
N VAL A 17 -7.35 9.40 -9.93
CA VAL A 17 -6.49 8.29 -9.50
C VAL A 17 -5.88 7.55 -10.69
N LEU A 18 -6.63 7.34 -11.76
CA LEU A 18 -6.07 6.74 -12.98
C LEU A 18 -5.08 7.70 -13.65
N ALA A 19 -5.37 9.00 -13.66
CA ALA A 19 -4.46 10.01 -14.20
C ALA A 19 -3.17 10.14 -13.36
N SER A 20 -3.23 9.95 -12.04
CA SER A 20 -2.04 10.07 -11.18
C SER A 20 -0.95 9.07 -11.54
N GLY A 21 -1.31 7.86 -11.96
CA GLY A 21 -0.35 6.87 -12.47
C GLY A 21 0.38 7.34 -13.71
N TRP A 22 -0.35 7.90 -14.69
CA TRP A 22 0.26 8.45 -15.90
C TRP A 22 1.10 9.71 -15.62
N ILE A 23 0.67 10.54 -14.68
CA ILE A 23 1.48 11.68 -14.21
C ILE A 23 2.79 11.19 -13.60
N GLY A 24 2.75 10.14 -12.77
CA GLY A 24 3.95 9.53 -12.19
C GLY A 24 4.91 9.01 -13.26
N VAL A 25 4.41 8.24 -14.22
CA VAL A 25 5.20 7.76 -15.37
C VAL A 25 5.82 8.93 -16.14
N TRP A 26 5.03 9.97 -16.42
CA TRP A 26 5.53 11.15 -17.12
C TRP A 26 6.66 11.84 -16.35
N VAL A 27 6.52 12.02 -15.02
CA VAL A 27 7.58 12.58 -14.17
C VAL A 27 8.87 11.76 -14.27
N ASP A 28 8.77 10.43 -14.21
CA ASP A 28 9.93 9.56 -14.28
C ASP A 28 10.61 9.57 -15.66
N THR A 29 9.85 9.81 -16.74
CA THR A 29 10.45 9.99 -18.07
C THR A 29 11.24 11.30 -18.21
N VAL A 30 10.85 12.36 -17.51
CA VAL A 30 11.55 13.65 -17.51
C VAL A 30 12.73 13.63 -16.53
N MET A 31 12.73 12.75 -15.53
CA MET A 31 13.77 12.60 -14.52
C MET A 31 14.34 11.17 -14.49
N PRO A 32 15.21 10.81 -15.45
CA PRO A 32 15.61 9.42 -15.71
C PRO A 32 16.62 8.81 -14.73
N GLU A 33 17.35 9.62 -13.94
CA GLU A 33 18.38 9.12 -12.99
C GLU A 33 17.81 8.76 -11.62
N GLN A 34 16.61 8.16 -11.60
CA GLN A 34 15.94 7.79 -10.36
C GLN A 34 16.03 6.28 -10.09
N PRO A 35 16.09 5.85 -8.82
CA PRO A 35 16.03 4.43 -8.48
C PRO A 35 14.71 3.84 -8.98
N ALA A 36 14.79 2.70 -9.68
CA ALA A 36 13.66 2.11 -10.40
C ALA A 36 12.44 1.76 -9.54
N GLU A 37 12.59 1.64 -8.21
CA GLU A 37 11.50 1.33 -7.26
C GLU A 37 11.25 2.45 -6.22
N ASN A 38 12.01 3.54 -6.29
CA ASN A 38 11.90 4.67 -5.35
C ASN A 38 11.95 6.00 -6.09
N SER A 39 11.18 6.09 -7.18
CA SER A 39 11.09 7.30 -7.98
C SER A 39 10.08 8.30 -7.40
N LEU A 40 10.26 9.58 -7.72
CA LEU A 40 9.33 10.65 -7.46
C LEU A 40 7.98 10.40 -8.13
N GLY A 41 7.97 9.80 -9.33
CA GLY A 41 6.75 9.39 -10.01
C GLY A 41 5.93 8.39 -9.20
N MET A 42 6.57 7.39 -8.60
CA MET A 42 5.91 6.46 -7.68
C MET A 42 5.40 7.14 -6.41
N GLY A 43 6.19 8.07 -5.84
CA GLY A 43 5.75 8.87 -4.69
C GLY A 43 4.49 9.69 -4.99
N LEU A 44 4.41 10.30 -6.17
CA LEU A 44 3.21 11.02 -6.62
C LEU A 44 2.02 10.07 -6.83
N TRP A 45 2.25 8.93 -7.49
CA TRP A 45 1.22 7.91 -7.67
C TRP A 45 0.64 7.44 -6.33
N LEU A 46 1.47 7.28 -5.31
CA LEU A 46 1.08 6.87 -3.97
C LEU A 46 0.27 7.95 -3.22
N ILE A 47 0.69 9.21 -3.28
CA ILE A 47 0.11 10.29 -2.44
C ILE A 47 -1.16 10.90 -3.06
N LEU A 48 -1.22 11.03 -4.39
CA LEU A 48 -2.30 11.75 -5.08
C LEU A 48 -3.71 11.16 -4.84
N PRO A 49 -3.91 9.84 -4.79
CA PRO A 49 -5.21 9.26 -4.46
C PRO A 49 -5.72 9.70 -3.09
N LEU A 50 -4.87 9.65 -2.06
CA LEU A 50 -5.22 10.10 -0.71
C LEU A 50 -5.58 11.60 -0.70
N LEU A 51 -4.79 12.43 -1.40
CA LEU A 51 -5.09 13.86 -1.50
C LEU A 51 -6.43 14.12 -2.18
N MET A 52 -6.74 13.39 -3.25
CA MET A 52 -8.03 13.52 -3.94
C MET A 52 -9.20 13.11 -3.04
N MET A 53 -9.04 12.03 -2.28
CA MET A 53 -10.01 11.59 -1.27
C MET A 53 -10.29 12.71 -0.27
N LEU A 54 -9.24 13.32 0.30
CA LEU A 54 -9.36 14.43 1.26
C LEU A 54 -10.07 15.65 0.65
N VAL A 55 -9.72 16.03 -0.58
CA VAL A 55 -10.37 17.13 -1.30
C VAL A 55 -11.87 16.87 -1.47
N LEU A 56 -12.26 15.68 -1.92
CA LEU A 56 -13.67 15.33 -2.10
C LEU A 56 -14.43 15.34 -0.78
N ARG A 57 -13.82 14.87 0.31
CA ARG A 57 -14.45 14.91 1.64
C ARG A 57 -14.62 16.33 2.16
N ILE A 58 -13.64 17.20 1.97
CA ILE A 58 -13.75 18.63 2.32
C ILE A 58 -14.89 19.29 1.55
N VAL A 59 -14.93 19.10 0.22
CA VAL A 59 -15.95 19.71 -0.66
C VAL A 59 -17.34 19.19 -0.34
N ASN A 60 -17.47 17.89 -0.04
CA ASN A 60 -18.75 17.29 0.29
C ASN A 60 -19.16 17.44 1.76
N ARG A 61 -18.24 17.93 2.61
CA ARG A 61 -18.39 18.01 4.07
C ARG A 61 -18.77 16.66 4.69
N ASP A 62 -18.17 15.59 4.18
CA ASP A 62 -18.52 14.21 4.56
C ASP A 62 -17.36 13.48 5.26
N TRP A 63 -17.43 13.46 6.59
CA TRP A 63 -16.40 12.92 7.48
C TRP A 63 -16.88 11.72 8.30
N LYS A 64 -18.16 11.34 8.21
CA LYS A 64 -18.75 10.33 9.11
C LYS A 64 -18.17 8.93 8.91
N ASP A 65 -17.70 8.66 7.70
CA ASP A 65 -17.13 7.38 7.29
C ASP A 65 -15.64 7.48 6.95
N ILE A 66 -14.90 8.42 7.57
CA ILE A 66 -13.44 8.48 7.43
C ILE A 66 -12.76 7.58 8.48
N GLY A 67 -11.76 6.81 8.05
CA GLY A 67 -10.85 6.10 8.93
C GLY A 67 -11.18 4.62 9.19
N VAL A 68 -10.38 4.03 10.07
CA VAL A 68 -10.40 2.59 10.36
C VAL A 68 -11.38 2.30 11.49
N ARG A 69 -12.31 1.37 11.25
CA ARG A 69 -13.20 0.83 12.29
C ARG A 69 -12.61 -0.45 12.85
N PHE A 70 -11.86 -0.34 13.94
CA PHE A 70 -11.31 -1.49 14.66
C PHE A 70 -12.44 -2.27 15.33
N LYS A 71 -12.90 -3.36 14.71
CA LYS A 71 -13.92 -4.25 15.28
C LYS A 71 -13.27 -5.44 15.97
N LEU A 72 -12.52 -5.17 17.04
CA LEU A 72 -11.74 -6.20 17.76
C LEU A 72 -12.65 -7.24 18.44
N GLU A 73 -13.80 -6.81 18.95
CA GLU A 73 -14.78 -7.70 19.58
C GLU A 73 -15.39 -8.65 18.52
N GLY A 74 -15.29 -9.96 18.77
CA GLY A 74 -15.83 -11.01 17.91
C GLY A 74 -14.99 -11.35 16.67
N ASN A 75 -14.06 -10.50 16.23
CA ASN A 75 -13.25 -10.74 15.01
C ASN A 75 -11.78 -11.07 15.26
N LEU A 76 -11.36 -11.24 16.52
CA LEU A 76 -9.95 -11.50 16.85
C LEU A 76 -9.35 -12.70 16.09
N LYS A 77 -10.17 -13.73 15.81
CA LYS A 77 -9.77 -14.88 14.96
C LYS A 77 -9.34 -14.46 13.56
N TRP A 78 -10.06 -13.51 12.95
CA TRP A 78 -9.77 -13.01 11.61
C TRP A 78 -8.54 -12.10 11.59
N TYR A 79 -8.36 -11.28 12.63
CA TYR A 79 -7.12 -10.51 12.79
C TYR A 79 -5.90 -11.44 12.94
N GLY A 80 -6.03 -12.50 13.75
CA GLY A 80 -4.99 -13.52 13.87
C GLY A 80 -4.70 -14.23 12.54
N ALA A 81 -5.75 -14.60 11.80
CA ALA A 81 -5.58 -15.19 10.47
C ALA A 81 -4.84 -14.25 9.51
N ALA A 82 -5.24 -12.98 9.42
CA ALA A 82 -4.58 -12.00 8.57
C ALA A 82 -3.09 -11.80 8.92
N LEU A 83 -2.76 -11.83 10.21
CA LEU A 83 -1.37 -11.72 10.67
C LEU A 83 -0.52 -12.94 10.30
N VAL A 84 -1.11 -14.15 10.32
CA VAL A 84 -0.37 -15.42 10.18
C VAL A 84 -0.28 -15.90 8.72
N ILE A 85 -1.26 -15.57 7.87
CA ILE A 85 -1.31 -16.04 6.48
C ILE A 85 -0.02 -15.66 5.73
N TYR A 86 0.42 -14.41 5.80
CA TYR A 86 1.59 -13.96 5.05
C TYR A 86 2.89 -14.67 5.49
N PRO A 87 3.24 -14.74 6.80
CA PRO A 87 4.37 -15.53 7.27
C PRO A 87 4.30 -17.01 6.88
N VAL A 88 3.11 -17.63 6.95
CA VAL A 88 2.95 -19.04 6.58
C VAL A 88 3.22 -19.27 5.10
N VAL A 89 2.66 -18.42 4.23
CA VAL A 89 2.92 -18.49 2.79
C VAL A 89 4.40 -18.27 2.49
N MET A 90 5.05 -17.31 3.17
CA MET A 90 6.48 -17.07 3.04
C MET A 90 7.31 -18.31 3.39
N VAL A 91 7.05 -18.97 4.53
CA VAL A 91 7.75 -20.19 4.93
C VAL A 91 7.55 -21.31 3.90
N ILE A 92 6.34 -21.47 3.37
CA ILE A 92 6.05 -22.48 2.34
C ILE A 92 6.85 -22.19 1.06
N VAL A 93 6.79 -20.96 0.54
CA VAL A 93 7.45 -20.59 -0.72
C VAL A 93 8.97 -20.68 -0.60
N VAL A 94 9.54 -20.12 0.48
CA VAL A 94 10.99 -20.20 0.74
C VAL A 94 11.42 -21.64 0.96
N GLY A 95 10.63 -22.43 1.70
CA GLY A 95 10.89 -23.85 1.91
C GLY A 95 10.91 -24.65 0.60
N LEU A 96 9.98 -24.37 -0.32
CA LEU A 96 10.00 -24.96 -1.66
C LEU A 96 11.25 -24.56 -2.45
N ALA A 97 11.68 -23.30 -2.37
CA ALA A 97 12.90 -22.85 -3.03
C ALA A 97 14.14 -23.60 -2.54
N PHE A 98 14.23 -23.87 -1.23
CA PHE A 98 15.28 -24.74 -0.67
C PHE A 98 15.17 -26.19 -1.17
N LEU A 99 13.96 -26.75 -1.23
CA LEU A 99 13.74 -28.13 -1.71
C LEU A 99 14.15 -28.32 -3.18
N PHE A 100 13.92 -27.31 -4.02
CA PHE A 100 14.36 -27.30 -5.42
C PHE A 100 15.80 -26.81 -5.61
N ASN A 101 16.55 -26.62 -4.52
CA ASN A 101 17.92 -26.12 -4.54
C ASN A 101 18.08 -24.80 -5.31
N SER A 102 17.01 -23.99 -5.33
CA SER A 102 16.93 -22.67 -5.96
C SER A 102 17.23 -21.54 -4.98
N ALA A 103 17.42 -21.86 -3.69
CA ALA A 103 17.83 -20.94 -2.64
C ALA A 103 18.91 -21.58 -1.74
N SER A 104 19.81 -20.77 -1.21
CA SER A 104 20.87 -21.17 -0.27
C SER A 104 20.83 -20.30 0.99
N ALA A 105 21.15 -20.90 2.13
CA ALA A 105 21.23 -20.21 3.41
C ALA A 105 22.65 -19.71 3.73
N ALA A 106 23.62 -19.96 2.83
CA ALA A 106 25.03 -19.65 3.06
C ALA A 106 25.29 -18.17 3.34
N ASP A 107 24.50 -17.27 2.74
CA ASP A 107 24.66 -15.82 2.85
C ASP A 107 23.62 -15.18 3.79
N VAL A 108 22.83 -15.97 4.52
CA VAL A 108 21.80 -15.45 5.42
C VAL A 108 22.42 -15.06 6.76
N GLU A 109 22.58 -13.76 6.98
CA GLU A 109 23.06 -13.22 8.25
C GLU A 109 21.88 -12.70 9.09
N LEU A 110 21.56 -13.40 10.19
CA LEU A 110 20.42 -13.04 11.05
C LEU A 110 20.54 -11.64 11.68
N ASN A 111 21.78 -11.19 11.92
CA ASN A 111 22.06 -9.87 12.51
C ASN A 111 21.68 -8.71 11.57
N THR A 112 21.73 -8.92 10.25
CA THR A 112 21.33 -7.91 9.26
C THR A 112 19.86 -8.08 8.86
N LEU A 113 19.37 -9.33 8.84
CA LEU A 113 18.00 -9.66 8.46
C LEU A 113 16.94 -9.04 9.40
N LEU A 114 17.14 -9.13 10.72
CA LEU A 114 16.16 -8.61 11.69
C LEU A 114 15.94 -7.09 11.57
N PRO A 115 17.01 -6.26 11.53
CA PRO A 115 16.86 -4.83 11.24
C PRO A 115 16.19 -4.54 9.90
N LEU A 116 16.54 -5.28 8.84
CA LEU A 116 15.93 -5.12 7.52
C LEU A 116 14.43 -5.38 7.56
N ILE A 117 14.00 -6.49 8.19
CA ILE A 117 12.57 -6.79 8.39
C ILE A 117 11.87 -5.64 9.12
N GLY A 118 12.48 -5.12 10.20
CA GLY A 118 11.91 -4.00 10.95
C GLY A 118 11.70 -2.74 10.09
N VAL A 119 12.71 -2.35 9.32
CA VAL A 119 12.64 -1.18 8.42
C VAL A 119 11.61 -1.41 7.31
N SER A 120 11.59 -2.60 6.70
CA SER A 120 10.63 -2.96 5.65
C SER A 120 9.18 -2.96 6.15
N ILE A 121 8.92 -3.48 7.36
CA ILE A 121 7.60 -3.43 7.98
C ILE A 121 7.18 -1.99 8.23
N ALA A 122 8.06 -1.15 8.80
CA ALA A 122 7.76 0.25 9.07
C ALA A 122 7.48 1.03 7.78
N GLY A 123 8.31 0.86 6.75
CA GLY A 123 8.11 1.49 5.44
C GLY A 123 6.81 1.05 4.77
N SER A 124 6.52 -0.26 4.80
CA SER A 124 5.27 -0.82 4.24
C SER A 124 4.05 -0.33 5.02
N PHE A 125 4.13 -0.22 6.34
CA PHE A 125 3.04 0.30 7.16
C PHE A 125 2.71 1.75 6.77
N ILE A 126 3.72 2.61 6.61
CA ILE A 126 3.52 4.00 6.17
C ILE A 126 2.92 4.04 4.77
N LYS A 127 3.48 3.27 3.81
CA LYS A 127 2.97 3.18 2.45
C LYS A 127 1.50 2.77 2.42
N ASN A 128 1.14 1.73 3.17
CA ASN A 128 -0.22 1.20 3.19
C ASN A 128 -1.24 2.20 3.76
N ILE A 129 -0.84 3.17 4.59
CA ILE A 129 -1.76 4.26 5.00
C ILE A 129 -2.22 5.06 3.78
N PHE A 130 -1.33 5.36 2.83
CA PHE A 130 -1.73 6.10 1.63
C PHE A 130 -2.62 5.26 0.71
N GLU A 131 -2.36 3.95 0.61
CA GLU A 131 -3.12 3.05 -0.26
C GLU A 131 -4.51 2.72 0.29
N GLU A 132 -4.62 2.47 1.61
CA GLU A 132 -5.88 2.02 2.23
C GLU A 132 -6.84 3.17 2.57
N PHE A 133 -6.34 4.39 2.68
CA PHE A 133 -7.16 5.56 3.00
C PHE A 133 -7.55 6.39 1.77
N ALA A 134 -7.03 6.08 0.58
CA ALA A 134 -7.46 6.70 -0.67
C ALA A 134 -8.85 6.18 -1.10
#